data_AF-A0A3M1P2R3-F1
#
_entry.id   AF-A0A3M1P2R3-F1
#
_cell.length_a   1.000
_cell.length_b   1.000
_cell.length_c   1.000
_cell.angle_alpha   90.00
_cell.angle_beta   90.00
_cell.angle_gamma   90.00
#
_symmetry.space_group_name_H-M   'P 1'
#
loop_
_entity.id
_entity.type
_entity.pdbx_description
1 polymer ?
#
loop_
_entity_poly.entity_id
_entity_poly.type
_entity_poly.pdbx_seq_one_letter_code
_entity_poly.pdbx_strand_id
1 'polypeptide(L)'
;MRHVIVLGSAPLDRIERGGRSVVKAGGVVTYAGLTYRRHGLAVTVVANVAGADRPCFGELERAGIHVVWGATPHTTRFVNRVRGAAR
;
A
#
# COMPACT_ATOMS: atom_id res chain seq x y z
N MET A 1 -24.48 7.22 1.40
CA MET A 1 -23.00 7.27 1.45
C MET A 1 -22.44 6.72 0.14
N ARG A 2 -21.38 7.30 -0.42
CA ARG A 2 -20.72 6.78 -1.64
C ARG A 2 -19.65 5.76 -1.24
N HIS A 3 -19.62 4.62 -1.92
CA HIS A 3 -18.65 3.55 -1.70
C HIS A 3 -17.68 3.46 -2.89
N VAL A 4 -16.40 3.34 -2.61
CA VAL A 4 -15.35 3.17 -3.62
C VAL A 4 -14.67 1.83 -3.43
N ILE A 5 -14.53 1.07 -4.51
CA ILE A 5 -13.71 -0.13 -4.54
C ILE A 5 -12.43 0.20 -5.28
N VAL A 6 -11.29 0.00 -4.62
CA VAL A 6 -9.96 0.20 -5.20
C VAL A 6 -9.36 -1.17 -5.47
N LEU A 7 -9.25 -1.53 -6.75
CA LEU A 7 -8.60 -2.75 -7.21
C LEU A 7 -7.24 -2.39 -7.79
N GLY A 8 -6.18 -3.08 -7.36
CA GLY A 8 -4.87 -2.86 -7.96
C GLY A 8 -3.70 -3.40 -7.15
N SER A 9 -2.52 -2.87 -7.46
CA SER A 9 -1.26 -3.33 -6.88
C SER A 9 -1.06 -2.86 -5.44
N ALA A 10 -0.51 -3.78 -4.63
CA ALA A 10 -0.06 -3.59 -3.25
C ALA A 10 1.42 -4.00 -3.10
N PRO A 11 2.37 -3.28 -3.70
CA PRO A 11 3.79 -3.56 -3.55
C PRO A 11 4.31 -3.17 -2.17
N LEU A 12 5.40 -3.82 -1.76
CA LEU A 12 6.29 -3.29 -0.73
C LEU A 12 7.31 -2.36 -1.41
N ASP A 13 7.22 -1.07 -1.09
CA ASP A 13 8.13 -0.05 -1.59
C ASP A 13 9.39 -0.01 -0.72
N ARG A 14 10.55 -0.22 -1.32
CA ARG A 14 11.87 0.04 -0.73
C ARG A 14 12.40 1.37 -1.28
N ILE A 15 12.60 2.35 -0.41
CA ILE A 15 13.18 3.65 -0.76
C ILE A 15 14.64 3.66 -0.30
N GLU A 16 15.56 3.79 -1.26
CA GLU A 16 17.01 3.87 -1.04
C GLU A 16 17.48 5.31 -1.30
N ARG A 17 18.03 5.98 -0.28
CA ARG A 17 18.52 7.36 -0.38
C ARG A 17 19.68 7.61 0.59
N GLY A 18 20.80 8.13 0.10
CA GLY A 18 21.94 8.53 0.93
C GLY A 18 22.46 7.41 1.83
N GLY A 19 22.52 6.18 1.31
CA GLY A 19 22.93 4.98 2.06
C GLY A 19 21.87 4.43 3.03
N ARG A 20 20.70 5.08 3.19
CA ARG A 20 19.58 4.59 4.01
C ARG A 20 18.56 3.86 3.15
N SER A 21 17.91 2.86 3.75
CA SER A 21 16.83 2.08 3.14
C SER A 21 15.62 2.03 4.06
N VAL A 22 14.43 2.35 3.54
CA VAL A 22 13.15 2.22 4.26
C VAL A 22 12.20 1.35 3.45
N VAL A 23 11.49 0.43 4.09
CA VAL A 23 10.44 -0.38 3.47
C VAL A 23 9.07 0.08 3.99
N LYS A 24 8.10 0.24 3.10
CA LYS A 24 6.72 0.63 3.44
C LYS A 24 5.70 -0.02 2.51
N ALA A 25 4.44 -0.06 2.92
CA ALA A 25 3.33 -0.36 2.03
C ALA A 25 3.22 0.70 0.93
N GLY A 26 3.06 0.25 -0.31
CA GLY A 26 2.98 1.09 -1.49
C GLY A 26 1.82 0.75 -2.42
N GLY A 27 1.92 1.28 -3.64
CA GLY A 27 0.96 1.09 -4.73
C GLY A 27 -0.41 1.73 -4.55
N VAL A 28 -1.20 1.57 -5.60
CA VAL A 28 -2.46 2.31 -5.78
C VAL A 28 -3.45 2.00 -4.68
N VAL A 29 -3.52 0.77 -4.19
CA VAL A 29 -4.52 0.42 -3.18
C VAL A 29 -4.23 1.05 -1.83
N THR A 30 -2.95 1.19 -1.47
CA THR A 30 -2.55 1.89 -0.25
C THR A 30 -2.83 3.38 -0.38
N TYR A 31 -2.32 4.03 -1.42
CA TYR A 31 -2.41 5.48 -1.55
C TYR A 31 -3.85 5.94 -1.82
N ALA A 32 -4.55 5.33 -2.78
CA ALA A 32 -5.92 5.72 -3.10
C ALA A 32 -6.89 5.30 -1.99
N GLY A 33 -6.71 4.11 -1.40
CA GLY A 33 -7.55 3.64 -0.30
C GLY A 33 -7.52 4.59 0.90
N LEU A 34 -6.32 4.94 1.38
CA LEU A 34 -6.15 5.89 2.47
C LEU A 34 -6.66 7.30 2.11
N THR A 35 -6.41 7.75 0.88
CA THR A 35 -6.86 9.07 0.42
C THR A 35 -8.39 9.16 0.42
N TYR A 36 -9.08 8.22 -0.22
CA TYR A 36 -10.55 8.19 -0.25
C TYR A 36 -11.14 8.08 1.15
N ARG A 37 -10.52 7.28 2.03
CA ARG A 37 -10.98 7.15 3.40
C ARG A 37 -10.84 8.46 4.18
N ARG A 38 -9.73 9.18 4.03
CA ARG A 38 -9.51 10.52 4.64
C ARG A 38 -10.51 11.57 4.16
N HIS A 39 -11.06 11.41 2.96
CA HIS A 39 -12.14 12.24 2.43
C HIS A 39 -13.56 11.77 2.82
N GLY A 40 -13.68 10.86 3.79
CA GLY A 40 -14.97 10.44 4.35
C GLY A 40 -15.72 9.41 3.51
N LEU A 41 -15.10 8.84 2.48
CA LEU A 41 -15.72 7.77 1.69
C LEU A 41 -15.63 6.42 2.42
N ALA A 42 -16.62 5.57 2.17
CA ALA A 42 -16.51 4.15 2.48
C ALA A 42 -15.64 3.49 1.40
N VAL A 43 -14.67 2.68 1.82
CA VAL A 43 -13.65 2.13 0.92
C VAL A 43 -13.48 0.63 1.14
N THR A 44 -13.45 -0.10 0.03
CA THR A 44 -12.94 -1.48 -0.02
C THR A 44 -11.68 -1.52 -0.87
N VAL A 45 -10.63 -2.17 -0.38
CA VAL A 45 -9.42 -2.50 -1.14
C VAL A 45 -9.45 -3.96 -1.54
N VAL A 46 -9.10 -4.25 -2.80
CA VAL A 46 -8.90 -5.61 -3.30
C VAL A 46 -7.52 -5.70 -3.93
N ALA A 47 -6.66 -6.59 -3.41
CA ALA A 47 -5.31 -6.78 -3.91
C ALA A 47 -4.77 -8.18 -3.60
N ASN A 48 -3.77 -8.62 -4.37
CA ASN A 48 -3.02 -9.85 -4.09
C ASN A 48 -1.78 -9.52 -3.27
N VAL A 49 -1.65 -10.12 -2.08
CA VAL A 49 -0.50 -9.97 -1.18
C VAL A 49 -0.18 -11.32 -0.55
N ALA A 50 1.11 -11.65 -0.46
CA ALA A 50 1.55 -12.89 0.19
C ALA A 50 1.17 -12.84 1.68
N GLY A 51 0.73 -13.97 2.24
CA GLY A 51 0.20 -14.02 3.61
C GLY A 51 1.12 -13.38 4.65
N ALA A 52 2.43 -13.63 4.52
CA ALA A 52 3.46 -13.10 5.42
C ALA A 52 3.64 -11.57 5.35
N ASP A 53 3.29 -10.93 4.24
CA ASP A 53 3.47 -9.49 4.03
C ASP A 53 2.22 -8.66 4.35
N ARG A 54 1.06 -9.30 4.58
CA ARG A 54 -0.20 -8.61 4.93
C ARG A 54 -0.06 -7.64 6.12
N PRO A 55 0.68 -7.96 7.20
CA PRO A 55 0.88 -7.03 8.31
C PRO A 55 1.49 -5.68 7.90
N CYS A 56 2.28 -5.63 6.82
CA CYS A 56 2.84 -4.38 6.31
C CYS A 56 1.77 -3.38 5.83
N PHE A 57 0.57 -3.85 5.51
CA PHE A 57 -0.56 -3.06 5.02
C PHE A 57 -1.60 -2.73 6.11
N GLY A 58 -1.33 -3.08 7.38
CA GLY A 58 -2.30 -2.94 8.47
C GLY A 58 -2.79 -1.51 8.75
N GLU A 59 -2.15 -0.47 8.19
CA GLU A 59 -2.70 0.90 8.23
C GLU A 59 -4.05 1.03 7.51
N LEU A 60 -4.29 0.24 6.46
CA LEU A 60 -5.58 0.25 5.75
C LEU A 60 -6.72 -0.15 6.68
N GLU A 61 -6.58 -1.29 7.36
CA GLU A 61 -7.58 -1.79 8.31
C GLU A 61 -7.73 -0.86 9.51
N ARG A 62 -6.61 -0.33 10.05
CA ARG A 62 -6.64 0.68 11.13
C ARG A 62 -7.35 1.98 10.72
N ALA A 63 -7.35 2.33 9.44
CA ALA A 63 -8.10 3.47 8.92
C ALA A 63 -9.62 3.17 8.73
N GLY A 64 -10.06 1.95 9.03
CA GLY A 64 -11.44 1.50 8.83
C GLY A 64 -11.77 1.18 7.37
N ILE A 65 -10.77 0.82 6.56
CA ILE A 65 -10.95 0.36 5.19
C ILE A 65 -11.18 -1.16 5.22
N HIS A 66 -12.19 -1.64 4.52
CA HIS A 66 -12.38 -3.08 4.35
C HIS A 66 -11.37 -3.62 3.34
N VAL A 67 -10.63 -4.67 3.68
CA VAL A 67 -9.57 -5.19 2.82
C VAL A 67 -9.82 -6.65 2.45
N VAL A 68 -9.72 -6.94 1.15
CA VAL A 68 -9.85 -8.28 0.57
C VAL A 68 -8.52 -8.67 -0.05
N TRP A 69 -7.87 -9.65 0.57
CA TRP A 69 -6.58 -10.17 0.11
C TRP A 69 -6.77 -11.42 -0.75
N GLY A 70 -6.47 -11.31 -2.04
CA GLY A 70 -6.24 -12.47 -2.88
C GLY A 70 -4.89 -13.14 -2.57
N ALA A 71 -4.78 -14.43 -2.88
CA ALA A 71 -3.59 -15.20 -2.61
C ALA A 71 -2.53 -15.00 -3.72
N THR A 72 -1.28 -14.88 -3.30
CA THR A 72 -0.11 -14.93 -4.17
C THR A 72 1.05 -15.51 -3.36
N PRO A 73 1.96 -16.31 -3.97
CA PRO A 73 3.18 -16.75 -3.29
C PRO A 73 4.12 -15.58 -2.96
N HIS A 74 4.04 -14.48 -3.72
CA HIS A 74 4.94 -13.34 -3.59
C HIS A 74 4.20 -12.01 -3.70
N THR A 75 4.51 -11.08 -2.80
CA THR A 75 4.10 -9.68 -2.92
C THR A 75 5.05 -8.97 -3.87
N THR A 76 4.51 -8.15 -4.78
CA THR A 76 5.32 -7.29 -5.64
C THR A 76 6.26 -6.42 -4.81
N ARG A 77 7.50 -6.24 -5.26
CA ARG A 77 8.46 -5.33 -4.63
C ARG A 77 8.83 -4.22 -5.60
N PHE A 78 8.78 -2.99 -5.13
CA PHE A 78 9.22 -1.82 -5.88
C PHE A 78 10.44 -1.22 -5.19
N VAL A 79 11.50 -0.94 -5.93
CA VAL A 79 12.73 -0.33 -5.38
C VAL A 79 12.92 1.04 -6.01
N ASN A 80 12.81 2.08 -5.18
CA ASN A 80 13.03 3.46 -5.57
C ASN A 80 14.41 3.94 -5.11
N ARG A 81 15.33 4.13 -6.06
CA ARG A 81 16.67 4.65 -5.80
C ARG A 81 16.72 6.15 -6.07
N VAL A 82 16.74 6.92 -4.99
CA VAL A 82 16.80 8.38 -5.06
C VAL A 82 18.26 8.82 -5.07
N ARG A 83 18.72 9.32 -6.23
CA ARG A 83 20.07 9.89 -6.41
C ARG A 83 19.99 11.42 -6.41
N GLY A 84 20.96 12.09 -5.78
CA GLY A 84 21.04 13.55 -5.67
C GLY A 84 20.91 14.06 -4.24
N ALA A 85 21.41 15.29 -4.00
CA ALA A 85 21.40 15.91 -2.67
C ALA A 85 19.97 16.15 -2.17
N ALA A 86 19.75 15.91 -0.87
CA ALA A 86 18.60 16.49 -0.20
C ALA A 86 18.74 18.01 -0.25
N ARG A 87 17.85 18.66 -1.01
CA ARG A 87 17.49 20.04 -0.69
C ARG A 87 16.77 20.04 0.65
#